data_AF-A0A210QB58-F1
#
_entry.id   AF-A0A210QB58-F1
#
_cell.length_a   1.000
_cell.length_b   1.000
_cell.length_c   1.000
_cell.angle_alpha   90.00
_cell.angle_beta   90.00
_cell.angle_gamma   90.00
#
_symmetry.space_group_name_H-M   'P 1'
#
loop_
_entity.id
_entity.type
_entity.pdbx_description
1 polymer ?
#
loop_
_entity_poly.entity_id
_entity_poly.type
_entity_poly.pdbx_seq_one_letter_code
_entity_poly.pdbx_strand_id
1 'polypeptide(L)'
;MPQYCCVPGCKNSGGHKFPTEIALQKIWRIAIRRVDTVTKGLWQPGKSDVVCHRHFITSDYKNTLLGERSRLKADAVPSVFPFKDTSMEESPRQKRLKTRENRSALQPEQDS
;
A
#
# COMPACT_ATOMS: atom_id res chain seq x y z
N MET A 1 2.27 23.94 -12.66
CA MET A 1 1.58 22.73 -13.16
C MET A 1 0.70 22.16 -12.05
N PRO A 2 -0.60 21.91 -12.30
CA PRO A 2 -1.46 21.27 -11.31
C PRO A 2 -0.87 19.92 -10.92
N GLN A 3 -0.77 19.66 -9.61
CA GLN A 3 -0.32 18.37 -9.11
C GLN A 3 -1.53 17.43 -9.07
N TYR A 4 -1.51 16.34 -9.84
CA TYR A 4 -2.58 15.34 -9.83
C TYR A 4 -2.25 14.20 -8.87
N CYS A 5 -3.29 13.57 -8.32
CA CYS A 5 -3.12 12.37 -7.51
C CYS A 5 -2.46 11.26 -8.34
N CYS A 6 -1.38 10.66 -7.82
CA CYS A 6 -0.65 9.59 -8.50
C CYS A 6 -1.33 8.21 -8.38
N VAL A 7 -2.42 8.12 -7.60
CA VAL A 7 -3.17 6.87 -7.39
C VAL A 7 -3.93 6.49 -8.65
N PRO A 8 -3.76 5.25 -9.17
CA PRO A 8 -4.48 4.78 -10.35
C PRO A 8 -6.01 4.95 -10.19
N GLY A 9 -6.65 5.56 -11.19
CA GLY A 9 -8.10 5.79 -11.20
C GLY A 9 -8.57 6.99 -10.38
N CYS A 10 -7.69 7.67 -9.64
CA CYS A 10 -8.04 8.89 -8.93
C CYS A 10 -7.93 10.11 -9.86
N LYS A 11 -8.96 10.96 -9.89
CA LYS A 11 -9.02 12.19 -10.70
C LYS A 11 -8.82 13.47 -9.88
N ASN A 12 -8.51 13.34 -8.60
CA ASN A 12 -8.38 14.48 -7.70
C ASN A 12 -7.04 15.19 -7.89
N SER A 13 -6.99 16.46 -7.54
CA SER A 13 -5.78 17.28 -7.58
C SER A 13 -5.32 17.70 -6.19
N GLY A 14 -4.03 18.01 -6.07
CA GLY A 14 -3.39 18.36 -4.81
C GLY A 14 -3.24 17.15 -3.89
N GLY A 15 -2.47 17.34 -2.82
CA GLY A 15 -2.25 16.29 -1.85
C GLY A 15 -0.93 16.39 -1.12
N HIS A 16 -0.59 15.29 -0.48
CA HIS A 16 0.62 15.12 0.29
C HIS A 16 1.72 14.57 -0.61
N LYS A 17 2.90 15.19 -0.50
CA LYS A 17 4.12 14.67 -1.14
C LYS A 17 4.55 13.39 -0.43
N PHE A 18 5.28 12.55 -1.15
CA PHE A 18 5.89 11.37 -0.56
C PHE A 18 6.83 11.75 0.60
N PRO A 19 6.86 10.95 1.67
CA PRO A 19 7.75 11.17 2.80
C PRO A 19 9.21 11.01 2.38
N THR A 20 10.10 11.71 3.11
CA THR A 20 11.56 11.59 2.95
C THR A 20 12.07 10.22 3.41
N GLU A 21 11.41 9.64 4.42
CA GLU A 21 11.74 8.32 4.93
C GLU A 21 11.53 7.23 3.89
N ILE A 22 12.61 6.57 3.48
CA ILE A 22 12.62 5.57 2.40
C ILE A 22 11.70 4.39 2.74
N ALA A 23 11.68 3.96 4.00
CA ALA A 23 10.83 2.87 4.47
C ALA A 23 9.34 3.20 4.28
N LEU A 24 8.91 4.37 4.76
CA LEU A 24 7.52 4.81 4.64
C LEU A 24 7.14 5.10 3.18
N GLN A 25 8.05 5.69 2.41
CA GLN A 25 7.88 5.92 0.98
C GLN A 25 7.64 4.60 0.24
N LYS A 26 8.38 3.54 0.59
CA LYS A 26 8.19 2.20 0.03
C LYS A 26 6.82 1.63 0.38
N ILE A 27 6.36 1.81 1.63
CA ILE A 27 5.03 1.37 2.07
C ILE A 27 3.94 2.09 1.25
N TRP A 28 4.04 3.40 1.04
CA TRP A 28 3.11 4.14 0.19
C TRP A 28 3.07 3.60 -1.23
N ARG A 29 4.23 3.34 -1.84
CA ARG A 29 4.32 2.78 -3.20
C ARG A 29 3.64 1.42 -3.31
N ILE A 30 3.86 0.56 -2.32
CA ILE A 30 3.22 -0.77 -2.24
C ILE A 30 1.70 -0.61 -2.09
N ALA A 31 1.26 0.28 -1.20
CA ALA A 31 -0.16 0.53 -0.96
C ALA A 31 -0.87 1.05 -2.22
N ILE A 32 -0.23 1.94 -2.99
CA ILE A 32 -0.80 2.48 -4.23
C ILE A 32 -0.91 1.42 -5.33
N ARG A 33 -0.13 0.32 -5.24
CA ARG A 33 -0.13 -0.80 -6.19
C ARG A 33 0.09 -0.36 -7.65
N ARG A 34 0.79 0.75 -7.86
CA ARG A 34 1.14 1.24 -9.20
C ARG A 34 2.33 0.45 -9.74
N VAL A 35 2.16 -0.11 -10.92
CA VAL A 35 3.19 -0.85 -11.65
C VAL A 35 3.77 0.05 -12.73
N ASP A 36 5.09 0.03 -12.89
CA ASP A 36 5.76 0.68 -14.00
C ASP A 36 5.50 -0.10 -15.29
N THR A 37 5.05 0.61 -16.33
CA THR A 37 4.72 0.02 -17.62
C THR A 37 5.93 -0.60 -18.32
N VAL A 38 7.12 -0.03 -18.10
CA VAL A 38 8.38 -0.42 -18.75
C VAL A 38 9.03 -1.58 -18.01
N THR A 39 9.33 -1.38 -16.73
CA THR A 39 10.08 -2.37 -15.94
C THR A 39 9.20 -3.50 -15.38
N LYS A 40 7.86 -3.35 -15.46
CA LYS A 40 6.87 -4.23 -14.80
C LYS A 40 7.08 -4.36 -13.28
N GLY A 41 7.88 -3.45 -12.70
CA GLY A 41 8.24 -3.44 -11.29
C GLY A 41 7.44 -2.42 -10.48
N LEU A 42 7.85 -2.27 -9.22
CA LEU A 42 7.28 -1.27 -8.31
C LEU A 42 7.63 0.14 -8.81
N TRP A 43 6.60 0.89 -9.22
CA TRP A 43 6.78 2.25 -9.73
C TRP A 43 7.46 3.17 -8.69
N GLN A 44 8.27 4.11 -9.17
CA GLN A 44 8.99 5.09 -8.33
C GLN A 44 8.37 6.49 -8.48
N PRO A 45 8.00 7.17 -7.38
CA PRO A 45 7.48 8.54 -7.42
C PRO A 45 8.56 9.55 -7.79
N GLY A 46 8.19 10.50 -8.64
CA GLY A 46 8.91 11.72 -8.93
C GLY A 46 8.56 12.87 -7.99
N LYS A 47 9.24 14.02 -8.17
CA LYS A 47 9.11 15.20 -7.29
C LYS A 47 7.72 15.85 -7.31
N SER A 48 6.95 15.61 -8.36
CA SER A 48 5.59 16.15 -8.58
C SER A 48 4.48 15.14 -8.26
N ASP A 49 4.82 13.92 -7.85
CA ASP A 49 3.82 12.93 -7.49
C ASP A 49 3.30 13.21 -6.08
N VAL A 50 1.97 13.29 -5.96
CA VAL A 50 1.28 13.53 -4.70
C VAL A 50 0.12 12.55 -4.52
N VAL A 51 -0.25 12.30 -3.27
CA VAL A 51 -1.42 11.51 -2.92
C VAL A 51 -2.46 12.43 -2.28
N CYS A 52 -3.66 12.50 -2.87
CA CYS A 52 -4.71 13.36 -2.36
C CYS A 52 -5.27 12.89 -1.00
N HIS A 53 -5.89 13.80 -0.26
CA HIS A 53 -6.41 13.55 1.09
C HIS A 53 -7.42 12.39 1.19
N ARG A 54 -8.12 12.05 0.09
CA ARG A 54 -9.13 10.97 0.08
C ARG A 54 -8.56 9.58 0.31
N HIS A 55 -7.25 9.41 0.16
CA HIS A 55 -6.59 8.12 0.36
C HIS A 55 -6.13 7.91 1.81
N PHE A 56 -6.27 8.92 2.67
CA PHE A 56 -5.93 8.87 4.09
C PHE A 56 -7.21 8.90 4.92
N ILE A 57 -7.20 8.23 6.06
CA ILE A 57 -8.29 8.32 7.03
C ILE A 57 -8.07 9.51 7.96
N THR A 58 -9.13 10.00 8.58
CA THR A 58 -9.06 11.17 9.48
C THR A 58 -8.08 10.97 10.63
N SER A 59 -7.90 9.73 11.12
CA SER A 59 -6.93 9.40 12.17
C SER A 59 -5.48 9.46 11.74
N ASP A 60 -5.18 9.48 10.44
CA ASP A 60 -3.82 9.63 9.91
C ASP A 60 -3.34 11.09 10.00
N TYR A 61 -4.25 12.02 10.27
CA TYR A 61 -3.94 13.42 10.42
C TYR A 61 -3.55 13.75 11.86
N LYS A 62 -2.64 14.70 12.01
CA LYS A 62 -2.31 15.28 13.32
C LYS A 62 -3.50 16.13 13.77
N ASN A 63 -3.94 15.92 15.02
CA ASN A 63 -4.89 16.80 15.69
C ASN A 63 -4.20 18.15 15.90
N THR A 64 -4.36 19.04 14.93
CA THR A 64 -3.92 20.43 15.00
C THR A 64 -5.14 21.27 15.35
N LEU A 65 -4.95 22.24 16.26
CA LEU A 65 -6.00 23.19 16.62
C LEU A 65 -6.48 23.92 15.37
N LEU A 66 -7.79 24.17 15.28
CA LEU A 66 -8.52 24.63 14.09
C LEU A 66 -7.72 25.61 13.20
N GLY A 67 -7.45 25.21 11.96
CA GLY A 67 -7.00 26.11 10.88
C GLY A 67 -5.62 25.82 10.29
N GLU A 68 -4.81 24.95 10.89
CA GLU A 68 -3.54 24.54 10.27
C GLU A 68 -3.79 23.57 9.11
N ARG A 69 -3.03 23.70 8.01
CA ARG A 69 -3.08 22.76 6.87
C ARG A 69 -2.94 21.34 7.41
N SER A 70 -3.94 20.48 7.18
CA SER A 70 -3.98 19.11 7.71
C SER A 70 -2.68 18.37 7.37
N ARG A 71 -1.82 18.18 8.37
CA ARG A 71 -0.55 17.45 8.23
C ARG A 71 -0.76 15.99 8.58
N LEU A 72 -0.22 15.11 7.77
CA LEU A 72 -0.17 13.68 8.08
C LEU A 72 0.77 13.44 9.26
N LYS A 73 0.46 12.41 10.05
CA LYS A 73 1.38 11.85 11.03
C LYS A 73 2.60 11.25 10.33
N ALA A 74 3.68 11.06 11.10
CA ALA A 74 4.93 10.54 10.56
C ALA A 74 4.83 9.08 10.10
N ASP A 75 3.82 8.35 10.55
CA ASP A 75 3.51 6.94 10.26
C ASP A 75 2.29 6.77 9.34
N ALA A 76 1.68 7.87 8.89
CA ALA A 76 0.51 7.83 8.05
C ALA A 76 0.79 7.12 6.71
N VAL A 77 -0.11 6.22 6.32
CA VAL A 77 -0.04 5.45 5.08
C VAL A 77 -1.38 5.56 4.36
N PRO A 78 -1.40 5.83 3.04
CA PRO A 78 -2.64 5.82 2.30
C PRO A 78 -3.22 4.41 2.33
N SER A 79 -4.47 4.29 2.80
CA SER A 79 -5.15 3.01 3.04
C SER A 79 -6.48 2.92 2.30
N VAL A 80 -7.04 4.04 1.84
CA VAL A 80 -8.33 4.09 1.17
C VAL A 80 -8.14 4.05 -0.34
N PHE A 81 -8.48 2.92 -0.96
CA PHE A 81 -8.37 2.75 -2.40
C PHE A 81 -9.59 2.03 -3.00
N PRO A 82 -9.91 2.30 -4.27
CA PRO A 82 -11.03 1.67 -4.96
C PRO A 82 -10.70 0.28 -5.53
N PHE A 83 -9.45 -0.21 -5.45
CA PHE A 83 -9.10 -1.52 -6.00
C PHE A 83 -9.67 -2.66 -5.15
N LYS A 84 -10.18 -3.71 -5.81
CA LYS A 84 -10.63 -4.94 -5.13
C LYS A 84 -9.43 -5.57 -4.44
N ASP A 85 -9.56 -5.82 -3.14
CA ASP A 85 -8.46 -6.39 -2.37
C ASP A 85 -8.31 -7.88 -2.72
N THR A 86 -7.40 -8.19 -3.64
CA THR A 86 -7.05 -9.58 -3.96
C THR A 86 -6.10 -10.17 -2.91
N SER A 87 -5.84 -9.46 -1.81
CA SER A 87 -4.98 -9.91 -0.69
C SER A 87 -5.58 -11.07 0.11
N MET A 88 -6.90 -11.30 0.00
CA MET A 88 -7.56 -12.50 0.53
C MET A 88 -7.44 -13.72 -0.39
N GLU A 89 -6.96 -13.56 -1.62
CA GLU A 89 -6.66 -14.70 -2.49
C GLU A 89 -5.31 -15.28 -2.07
N GLU A 90 -5.34 -16.49 -1.51
CA GLU A 90 -4.12 -17.22 -1.19
C GLU A 90 -3.23 -17.32 -2.43
N SER A 91 -2.00 -16.82 -2.33
CA SER A 91 -1.05 -16.96 -3.42
C SER A 91 -0.85 -18.45 -3.75
N PRO A 92 -0.56 -18.81 -5.01
CA PRO A 92 -0.21 -20.19 -5.37
C PRO A 92 0.91 -20.76 -4.49
N ARG A 93 1.79 -19.90 -3.97
CA ARG A 93 2.86 -20.25 -3.03
C ARG A 93 2.31 -20.63 -1.64
N GLN A 94 1.36 -19.88 -1.10
CA GLN A 94 0.68 -20.21 0.16
C GLN A 94 -0.12 -21.51 0.04
N LYS A 95 -0.84 -21.71 -1.06
CA LYS A 95 -1.54 -22.97 -1.36
C LYS A 95 -0.57 -24.16 -1.35
N ARG A 96 0.56 -24.02 -2.06
CA ARG A 96 1.61 -25.05 -2.10
C ARG A 96 2.25 -25.34 -0.74
N LEU A 97 2.43 -24.33 0.12
CA LEU A 97 2.98 -24.53 1.46
C LEU A 97 2.01 -25.32 2.34
N LYS A 98 0.73 -24.94 2.36
CA LYS A 98 -0.32 -25.66 3.09
C LYS A 98 -0.48 -27.11 2.61
N THR A 99 -0.42 -27.36 1.29
CA THR A 99 -0.46 -28.74 0.76
C THR A 99 0.73 -29.57 1.25
N ARG A 100 1.93 -28.99 1.34
CA ARG A 100 3.11 -29.70 1.84
C ARG A 100 2.99 -30.00 3.34
N GLU A 101 2.56 -29.03 4.13
CA GLU A 101 2.35 -29.19 5.58
C GLU A 101 1.29 -30.25 5.88
N ASN A 102 0.15 -30.24 5.16
CA ASN A 102 -0.89 -31.25 5.31
C ASN A 102 -0.41 -32.67 4.95
N ARG A 103 0.48 -32.81 3.95
CA ARG A 103 1.07 -34.11 3.59
C ARG A 103 2.04 -34.63 4.65
N SER A 104 2.80 -33.73 5.27
CA SER A 104 3.76 -34.08 6.32
C SER A 104 3.10 -34.43 7.65
N ALA A 105 1.91 -33.89 7.94
CA ALA A 105 1.16 -34.17 9.16
C ALA A 105 0.42 -35.53 9.18
N LEU A 106 0.40 -36.26 8.05
CA LEU A 106 -0.32 -37.54 7.89
C LEU A 106 0.55 -38.80 8.06
N GLN A 107 1.76 -38.68 8.63
CA GLN A 107 2.56 -39.86 9.02
C GLN A 107 2.48 -40.09 10.53
N PRO A 108 1.47 -40.80 11.07
CA PRO A 108 1.62 -41.45 12.35
C PRO A 108 2.49 -42.70 12.19
N GLU A 109 3.54 -42.66 12.99
CA GLU A 109 4.47 -43.70 13.44
C GLU A 109 3.94 -45.14 13.30
N GLN A 110 4.65 -45.93 12.51
CA GLN A 110 4.58 -47.39 12.51
C GLN A 110 6.01 -47.90 12.60
N ASP A 111 6.47 -48.16 13.82
CA ASP A 111 7.50 -49.18 14.06
C ASP A 111 7.18 -49.84 15.41
N SER A 112 6.97 -51.16 15.38
CA SER A 112 6.75 -52.04 16.53
C SER A 112 7.65 -53.25 16.38
#